data_AF-A0A7S2E9Q5-F1
#
_entry.id   AF-A0A7S2E9Q5-F1
#
_cell.length_a   1.000
_cell.length_b   1.000
_cell.length_c   1.000
_cell.angle_alpha   90.00
_cell.angle_beta   90.00
_cell.angle_gamma   90.00
#
_symmetry.space_group_name_H-M   'P 1'
#
loop_
_entity.id
_entity.type
_entity.pdbx_description
1 polymer ?
#
loop_
_entity_poly.entity_id
_entity_poly.type
_entity_poly.pdbx_seq_one_letter_code
_entity_poly.pdbx_strand_id
1 'polypeptide(L)'
;VQGKNHPSLWEYSHINIFLAYRMFYKGVSVNPDLPLPRAPREVVVPQQKPKDMREYANQEASRRSSVNGDDAKDVKITANPEERRAMLKEVRDHLDLLRDFAGVIPQEQLDERKKLLFRALPPVPPVSFKRRRYSKPEEGSPVPKLTAPDEMMKDSVVREAHGDEEMEVDIIKQEFVSEETATN
;
A
#
# COMPACT_ATOMS: atom_id res chain seq x y z
N VAL A 1 18.57 -27.28 5.09
CA VAL A 1 18.37 -27.85 3.74
C VAL A 1 18.79 -26.80 2.74
N GLN A 2 19.92 -26.99 2.05
CA GLN A 2 20.37 -26.07 0.99
C GLN A 2 19.42 -26.19 -0.21
N GLY A 3 18.80 -25.09 -0.62
CA GLY A 3 17.88 -25.07 -1.76
C GLY A 3 18.64 -25.24 -3.08
N LYS A 4 18.11 -26.08 -3.99
CA LYS A 4 18.66 -26.26 -5.35
C LYS A 4 18.56 -24.94 -6.13
N ASN A 5 19.53 -24.61 -6.99
CA ASN A 5 19.46 -23.43 -7.86
C ASN A 5 18.23 -23.46 -8.78
N HIS A 6 17.38 -22.43 -8.71
CA HIS A 6 16.25 -22.23 -9.63
C HIS A 6 16.61 -21.10 -10.61
N PRO A 7 16.14 -21.16 -11.87
CA PRO A 7 16.30 -20.06 -12.84
C PRO A 7 15.74 -18.74 -12.30
N SER A 8 16.43 -17.62 -12.54
CA SER A 8 16.07 -16.31 -11.95
C SER A 8 14.68 -15.79 -12.36
N LEU A 9 14.13 -16.28 -13.47
CA LEU A 9 12.82 -15.90 -14.00
C LEU A 9 11.69 -16.85 -13.57
N TRP A 10 11.97 -17.85 -12.71
CA TRP A 10 10.95 -18.74 -12.18
C TRP A 10 10.19 -18.08 -11.03
N GLU A 11 9.44 -17.03 -11.36
CA GLU A 11 8.56 -16.38 -10.41
C GLU A 11 7.30 -17.23 -10.21
N TYR A 12 7.06 -17.67 -8.97
CA TYR A 12 5.81 -18.31 -8.55
C TYR A 12 4.58 -17.39 -8.64
N SER A 13 4.74 -16.17 -9.16
CA SER A 13 3.71 -15.14 -9.25
C SER A 13 2.50 -15.56 -10.09
N HIS A 14 2.65 -16.54 -10.99
CA HIS A 14 1.59 -16.93 -11.93
C HIS A 14 0.93 -18.28 -11.62
N ILE A 15 1.36 -19.00 -10.59
CA ILE A 15 0.79 -20.32 -10.27
C ILE A 15 -0.05 -20.21 -9.00
N ASN A 16 -1.30 -19.79 -9.17
CA ASN A 16 -2.31 -19.67 -8.11
C ASN A 16 -2.42 -20.93 -7.23
N ILE A 17 -2.15 -22.12 -7.79
CA ILE A 17 -2.20 -23.38 -7.05
C ILE A 17 -1.14 -23.48 -5.94
N PHE A 18 0.06 -22.96 -6.18
CA PHE A 18 1.13 -22.94 -5.17
C PHE A 18 0.88 -21.86 -4.12
N LEU A 19 0.27 -20.75 -4.50
CA LEU A 19 -0.14 -19.71 -3.56
C LEU A 19 -1.21 -20.26 -2.60
N ALA A 20 -2.21 -20.96 -3.13
CA ALA A 20 -3.21 -21.66 -2.33
C ALA A 20 -2.54 -22.70 -1.40
N TYR A 21 -1.66 -23.54 -1.94
CA TYR A 21 -0.94 -24.53 -1.13
C TYR A 21 -0.15 -23.88 0.02
N ARG A 22 0.54 -22.77 -0.24
CA ARG A 22 1.29 -22.02 0.79
C ARG A 22 0.38 -21.37 1.84
N MET A 23 -0.84 -20.97 1.48
CA MET A 23 -1.81 -20.45 2.44
C MET A 23 -2.39 -21.56 3.32
N PHE A 24 -2.71 -22.72 2.74
CA PHE A 24 -3.41 -23.82 3.42
C PHE A 24 -2.50 -24.80 4.17
N TYR A 25 -1.22 -24.89 3.81
CA TYR A 25 -0.28 -25.88 4.33
C TYR A 25 0.99 -25.22 4.88
N LYS A 26 1.47 -25.72 6.03
CA LYS A 26 2.74 -25.32 6.64
C LYS A 26 3.69 -26.53 6.58
N GLY A 27 4.38 -26.66 5.44
CA GLY A 27 5.15 -27.87 5.12
C GLY A 27 4.25 -28.96 4.56
N VAL A 28 4.14 -30.10 5.26
CA VAL A 28 3.34 -31.28 4.83
C VAL A 28 1.99 -31.35 5.54
N SER A 29 1.77 -30.57 6.61
CA SER A 29 0.52 -30.53 7.37
C SER A 29 -0.35 -29.33 6.99
N VAL A 30 -1.67 -29.51 7.11
CA VAL A 30 -2.65 -28.42 7.04
C VAL A 30 -2.37 -27.43 8.17
N ASN A 31 -2.37 -26.15 7.86
CA ASN A 31 -2.09 -25.10 8.84
C ASN A 31 -3.23 -25.01 9.88
N PRO A 32 -2.99 -25.29 11.18
CA PRO A 32 -4.02 -25.27 12.21
C PRO A 32 -4.47 -23.86 12.60
N ASP A 33 -3.67 -22.83 12.28
CA ASP A 33 -3.97 -21.43 12.61
C ASP A 33 -5.01 -20.82 11.66
N LEU A 34 -5.41 -21.55 10.62
CA LEU A 34 -6.42 -21.07 9.68
C LEU A 34 -7.81 -21.08 10.32
N PRO A 35 -8.62 -20.04 10.06
CA PRO A 35 -10.00 -20.05 10.50
C PRO A 35 -10.72 -21.26 9.88
N LEU A 36 -11.52 -21.95 10.68
CA LEU A 36 -12.37 -23.03 10.18
C LEU A 36 -13.22 -22.50 9.01
N PRO A 37 -13.41 -23.31 7.95
CA PRO A 37 -14.27 -22.93 6.84
C PRO A 37 -15.61 -22.44 7.39
N ARG A 38 -15.96 -21.18 7.10
CA ARG A 38 -17.29 -20.69 7.45
C ARG A 38 -18.29 -21.56 6.71
N ALA A 39 -19.24 -22.13 7.46
CA ALA A 39 -20.37 -22.83 6.86
C ALA A 39 -21.00 -21.93 5.78
N PRO A 40 -21.45 -22.50 4.65
CA PRO A 40 -22.14 -21.74 3.63
C PRO A 40 -23.23 -20.89 4.28
N ARG A 41 -23.16 -19.57 4.10
CA ARG A 41 -24.25 -18.72 4.54
C ARG A 41 -25.46 -19.09 3.72
N GLU A 42 -26.61 -19.25 4.37
CA GLU A 42 -27.87 -19.36 3.66
C GLU A 42 -28.09 -18.05 2.89
N VAL A 43 -27.83 -18.11 1.58
CA VAL A 43 -28.10 -16.99 0.69
C VAL A 43 -29.59 -17.01 0.46
N VAL A 44 -30.33 -16.11 1.14
CA VAL A 44 -31.75 -15.90 0.87
C VAL A 44 -31.87 -15.28 -0.52
N VAL A 45 -32.07 -16.13 -1.53
CA VAL A 45 -32.33 -15.69 -2.89
C VAL A 45 -33.79 -15.20 -2.93
N PRO A 46 -34.04 -13.91 -3.25
CA PRO A 46 -35.41 -13.43 -3.37
C PRO A 46 -36.13 -14.20 -4.47
N GLN A 47 -37.35 -14.66 -4.17
CA GLN A 47 -38.16 -15.47 -5.10
C GLN A 47 -38.59 -14.71 -6.36
N GLN A 48 -38.53 -13.38 -6.33
CA GLN A 48 -38.90 -12.52 -7.46
C GLN A 48 -37.76 -11.54 -7.76
N LYS A 49 -37.51 -11.34 -9.06
CA LYS A 49 -36.55 -10.34 -9.52
C LYS A 49 -37.06 -8.95 -9.13
N PRO A 50 -36.27 -8.13 -8.40
CA PRO A 50 -36.71 -6.79 -8.03
C PRO A 50 -37.02 -5.96 -9.27
N LYS A 51 -38.11 -5.19 -9.20
CA LYS A 51 -38.62 -4.38 -10.32
C LYS A 51 -37.57 -3.36 -10.79
N ASP A 52 -36.76 -2.85 -9.87
CA ASP A 52 -35.65 -1.95 -10.14
C ASP A 52 -34.32 -2.54 -9.67
N MET A 53 -33.47 -2.93 -10.61
CA MET A 53 -32.12 -3.46 -10.34
C MET A 53 -31.23 -2.44 -9.59
N ARG A 54 -31.49 -1.15 -9.81
CA ARG A 54 -30.68 -0.06 -9.23
C ARG A 54 -30.94 0.11 -7.73
N GLU A 55 -32.18 -0.09 -7.31
CA GLU A 55 -32.58 0.02 -5.90
C GLU A 55 -31.97 -1.12 -5.07
N TYR A 56 -31.96 -2.34 -5.62
CA TYR A 56 -31.33 -3.51 -4.99
C TYR A 56 -29.82 -3.32 -4.75
N ALA A 57 -29.11 -2.78 -5.74
CA ALA A 57 -27.68 -2.50 -5.62
C ALA A 57 -27.38 -1.47 -4.52
N ASN A 58 -28.21 -0.44 -4.39
CA ASN A 58 -28.09 0.56 -3.33
C ASN A 58 -28.40 -0.05 -1.95
N GLN A 59 -29.40 -0.92 -1.85
CA GLN A 59 -29.78 -1.58 -0.60
C GLN A 59 -28.69 -2.52 -0.09
N GLU A 60 -28.07 -3.31 -0.98
CA GLU A 60 -26.94 -4.17 -0.62
C GLU A 60 -25.67 -3.38 -0.29
N ALA A 61 -25.41 -2.24 -0.96
CA ALA A 61 -24.32 -1.34 -0.59
C ALA A 61 -24.50 -0.78 0.84
N SER A 62 -25.72 -0.34 1.19
CA SER A 62 -26.05 0.15 2.53
C SER A 62 -25.92 -0.94 3.61
N ARG A 63 -26.30 -2.19 3.31
CA ARG A 63 -26.12 -3.32 4.23
C ARG A 63 -24.65 -3.61 4.51
N ARG A 64 -23.79 -3.51 3.49
CA ARG A 64 -22.35 -3.73 3.65
C ARG A 64 -21.65 -2.61 4.40
N SER A 65 -22.08 -1.35 4.24
CA SER A 65 -21.53 -0.23 5.02
C SER A 65 -21.94 -0.27 6.48
N SER A 66 -23.07 -0.92 6.81
CA SER A 66 -23.58 -0.98 8.19
C SER A 66 -22.78 -1.90 9.13
N VAL A 67 -21.96 -2.81 8.62
CA VAL A 67 -21.31 -3.84 9.45
C VAL A 67 -20.05 -3.33 10.18
N ASN A 68 -19.59 -2.11 9.90
CA ASN A 68 -18.38 -1.52 10.52
C ASN A 68 -18.64 -0.15 11.18
N GLY A 69 -19.88 0.17 11.57
CA GLY A 69 -20.38 1.56 11.58
C GLY A 69 -20.72 2.23 12.92
N ASP A 70 -20.32 1.73 14.08
CA ASP A 70 -20.80 2.31 15.36
C ASP A 70 -19.84 3.30 16.07
N ASP A 71 -18.55 3.37 15.69
CA ASP A 71 -17.58 4.27 16.36
C ASP A 71 -17.10 5.48 15.52
N ALA A 72 -17.63 5.71 14.33
CA ALA A 72 -17.09 6.70 13.38
C ALA A 72 -17.94 7.96 13.18
N LYS A 73 -18.81 8.33 14.14
CA LYS A 73 -19.83 9.38 13.91
C LYS A 73 -19.41 10.84 14.10
N ASP A 74 -18.20 11.13 14.61
CA ASP A 74 -17.76 12.52 14.83
C ASP A 74 -16.43 12.91 14.15
N VAL A 75 -15.96 12.14 13.17
CA VAL A 75 -14.83 12.59 12.36
C VAL A 75 -15.37 13.54 11.28
N LYS A 76 -15.38 14.84 11.59
CA LYS A 76 -15.56 15.90 10.59
C LYS A 76 -14.61 15.61 9.43
N ILE A 77 -15.16 15.18 8.30
CA ILE A 77 -14.41 15.12 7.05
C ILE A 77 -13.92 16.55 6.83
N THR A 78 -12.63 16.80 7.00
CA THR A 78 -12.02 18.10 6.78
C THR A 78 -12.27 18.45 5.33
N ALA A 79 -13.29 19.28 5.08
CA ALA A 79 -13.73 19.64 3.73
C ALA A 79 -12.63 20.43 3.00
N ASN A 80 -11.69 21.00 3.73
CA ASN A 80 -10.56 21.74 3.20
C ASN A 80 -9.44 20.79 2.73
N PRO A 81 -9.14 20.73 1.41
CA PRO A 81 -8.07 19.88 0.88
C PRO A 81 -6.68 20.29 1.38
N GLU A 82 -6.47 21.54 1.80
CA GLU A 82 -5.18 22.03 2.29
C GLU A 82 -4.85 21.47 3.67
N GLU A 83 -5.80 21.53 4.61
CA GLU A 83 -5.68 20.92 5.94
C GLU A 83 -5.38 19.42 5.84
N ARG A 84 -6.06 18.73 4.91
CA ARG A 84 -5.79 17.31 4.65
C ARG A 84 -4.36 17.07 4.17
N ARG A 85 -3.81 17.93 3.30
CA ARG A 85 -2.43 17.80 2.82
C ARG A 85 -1.43 18.08 3.93
N ALA A 86 -1.68 19.09 4.77
CA ALA A 86 -0.83 19.41 5.92
C ALA A 86 -0.75 18.22 6.89
N MET A 87 -1.89 17.63 7.25
CA MET A 87 -1.94 16.44 8.11
C MET A 87 -1.23 15.24 7.49
N LEU A 88 -1.42 14.98 6.18
CA LEU A 88 -0.72 13.89 5.50
C LEU A 88 0.80 14.13 5.43
N LYS A 89 1.23 15.39 5.35
CA LYS A 89 2.65 15.75 5.42
C LYS A 89 3.21 15.46 6.82
N GLU A 90 2.51 15.87 7.88
CA GLU A 90 2.92 15.55 9.26
C GLU A 90 3.02 14.05 9.50
N VAL A 91 2.07 13.27 8.98
CA VAL A 91 2.11 11.79 9.06
C VAL A 91 3.33 11.23 8.35
N ARG A 92 3.70 11.78 7.19
CA ARG A 92 4.92 11.39 6.48
C ARG A 92 6.17 11.72 7.30
N ASP A 93 6.26 12.94 7.82
CA ASP A 93 7.39 13.40 8.62
C ASP A 93 7.57 12.50 9.88
N HIS A 94 6.47 12.06 10.51
CA HIS A 94 6.52 11.09 11.61
C HIS A 94 6.96 9.68 11.19
N LEU A 95 6.58 9.22 10.00
CA LEU A 95 7.02 7.91 9.49
C LEU A 95 8.52 7.90 9.19
N ASP A 96 9.04 9.00 8.66
CA ASP A 96 10.48 9.17 8.43
C ASP A 96 11.23 9.18 9.77
N LEU A 97 10.72 9.88 10.79
CA LEU A 97 11.31 9.81 12.14
C LEU A 97 11.27 8.40 12.74
N LEU A 98 10.15 7.67 12.60
CA LEU A 98 10.05 6.28 13.08
C LEU A 98 11.03 5.33 12.38
N ARG A 99 11.48 5.67 11.17
CA ARG A 99 12.50 4.90 10.45
C ARG A 99 13.86 5.02 11.12
N ASP A 100 14.20 6.19 11.64
CA ASP A 100 15.49 6.43 12.31
C ASP A 100 15.60 5.65 13.63
N PHE A 101 14.46 5.29 14.24
CA PHE A 101 14.41 4.42 15.43
C PHE A 101 14.49 2.92 15.13
N ALA A 102 14.63 2.52 13.87
CA ALA A 102 14.77 1.11 13.50
C ALA A 102 16.05 0.52 14.13
N GLY A 103 15.89 -0.53 14.95
CA GLY A 103 16.99 -1.18 15.66
C GLY A 103 17.26 -0.62 17.07
N VAL A 104 16.76 0.57 17.40
CA VAL A 104 16.78 1.11 18.78
C VAL A 104 15.58 0.62 19.57
N ILE A 105 14.42 0.54 18.92
CA ILE A 105 13.14 0.12 19.53
C ILE A 105 12.71 -1.24 18.93
N PRO A 106 12.07 -2.14 19.71
CA PRO A 106 11.49 -3.36 19.17
C PRO A 106 10.50 -3.11 18.02
N GLN A 107 10.52 -3.98 17.01
CA GLN A 107 9.71 -3.83 15.80
C GLN A 107 8.20 -3.80 16.08
N GLU A 108 7.74 -4.56 17.07
CA GLU A 108 6.33 -4.61 17.49
C GLU A 108 5.82 -3.23 17.92
N GLN A 109 6.62 -2.47 18.67
CA GLN A 109 6.27 -1.12 19.09
C GLN A 109 6.29 -0.11 17.94
N LEU A 110 7.21 -0.26 16.97
CA LEU A 110 7.20 0.56 15.76
C LEU A 110 5.92 0.34 14.96
N ASP A 111 5.48 -0.91 14.84
CA ASP A 111 4.26 -1.24 14.11
C ASP A 111 3.00 -0.75 14.84
N GLU A 112 2.96 -0.81 16.17
CA GLU A 112 1.90 -0.19 16.98
C GLU A 112 1.83 1.33 16.79
N ARG A 113 2.98 2.02 16.84
CA ARG A 113 3.04 3.48 16.62
C ARG A 113 2.58 3.86 15.21
N LYS A 114 2.99 3.11 14.18
CA LYS A 114 2.50 3.28 12.81
C LYS A 114 0.99 3.11 12.73
N LYS A 115 0.45 2.04 13.35
CA LYS A 115 -1.00 1.78 13.38
C LYS A 115 -1.77 2.92 14.04
N LEU A 116 -1.29 3.45 15.16
CA LEU A 116 -1.90 4.61 15.83
C LEU A 116 -1.93 5.85 14.92
N LEU A 117 -0.84 6.09 14.19
CA LEU A 117 -0.72 7.19 13.24
C LEU A 117 -1.77 7.10 12.12
N PHE A 118 -1.95 5.92 11.53
CA PHE A 118 -2.97 5.71 10.51
C PHE A 118 -4.40 5.74 11.06
N ARG A 119 -4.62 5.36 12.33
CA ARG A 119 -5.93 5.44 12.99
C ARG A 119 -6.39 6.88 13.22
N ALA A 120 -5.44 7.80 13.43
CA ALA A 120 -5.72 9.23 13.60
C ALA A 120 -6.04 9.95 12.28
N LEU A 121 -5.75 9.34 11.12
CA LEU A 121 -6.05 9.95 9.84
C LEU A 121 -7.56 10.00 9.56
N PRO A 122 -8.06 11.07 8.92
CA PRO A 122 -9.44 11.12 8.47
C PRO A 122 -9.69 10.02 7.43
N PRO A 123 -10.94 9.51 7.36
CA PRO A 123 -11.30 8.48 6.40
C PRO A 123 -10.93 8.92 4.98
N VAL A 124 -10.50 7.96 4.17
CA VAL A 124 -10.17 8.21 2.77
C VAL A 124 -11.42 8.78 2.08
N PRO A 125 -11.34 9.98 1.48
CA PRO A 125 -12.49 10.55 0.79
C PRO A 125 -12.94 9.56 -0.29
N PRO A 126 -14.26 9.44 -0.54
CA PRO A 126 -14.76 8.55 -1.57
C PRO A 126 -14.08 8.93 -2.88
N VAL A 127 -13.24 8.03 -3.40
CA VAL A 127 -12.62 8.21 -4.70
C VAL A 127 -13.77 8.17 -5.70
N SER A 128 -14.17 9.35 -6.17
CA SER A 128 -14.98 9.42 -7.38
C SER A 128 -14.06 8.96 -8.49
N PHE A 129 -14.06 7.64 -8.73
CA PHE A 129 -13.59 7.09 -9.97
C PHE A 129 -14.52 7.69 -11.02
N LYS A 130 -14.18 8.89 -11.50
CA LYS A 130 -14.52 9.31 -12.84
C LYS A 130 -13.85 8.24 -13.67
N ARG A 131 -14.58 7.14 -13.91
CA ARG A 131 -14.26 6.19 -14.97
C ARG A 131 -14.07 7.13 -16.13
N ARG A 132 -12.82 7.37 -16.53
CA ARG A 132 -12.52 7.87 -17.85
C ARG A 132 -13.18 6.80 -18.70
N ARG A 133 -14.43 7.04 -19.07
CA ARG A 133 -15.08 6.29 -20.13
C ARG A 133 -14.07 6.51 -21.23
N TYR A 134 -13.34 5.45 -21.56
CA TYR A 134 -12.65 5.40 -22.82
C TYR A 134 -13.75 5.74 -23.82
N SER A 135 -13.78 7.01 -24.24
CA SER A 135 -14.63 7.44 -25.34
C SER A 135 -14.22 6.49 -26.44
N LYS A 136 -15.17 5.63 -26.84
CA LYS A 136 -15.01 4.72 -27.95
C LYS A 136 -14.35 5.56 -29.06
N PRO A 137 -13.11 5.25 -29.49
CA PRO A 137 -12.43 6.09 -30.45
C PRO A 137 -13.35 6.19 -31.66
N GLU A 138 -13.70 7.42 -32.04
CA GLU A 138 -14.46 7.64 -33.26
C GLU A 138 -13.68 7.01 -34.40
N GLU A 139 -14.38 6.20 -35.18
CA GLU A 139 -13.90 5.37 -36.27
C GLU A 139 -13.43 6.29 -37.40
N GLY A 140 -12.24 6.86 -37.26
CA GLY A 140 -11.71 7.88 -38.17
C GLY A 140 -10.57 8.72 -37.63
N SER A 141 -10.26 8.68 -36.32
CA SER A 141 -9.06 9.35 -35.84
C SER A 141 -7.81 8.63 -36.34
N PRO A 142 -6.86 9.32 -37.00
CA PRO A 142 -5.66 8.70 -37.54
C PRO A 142 -4.90 8.05 -36.38
N VAL A 143 -4.72 6.73 -36.47
CA VAL A 143 -3.87 5.97 -35.57
C VAL A 143 -2.52 6.68 -35.53
N PRO A 144 -2.03 7.16 -34.37
CA PRO A 144 -0.67 7.66 -34.29
C PRO A 144 0.22 6.51 -34.73
N LYS A 145 0.85 6.66 -35.91
CA LYS A 145 1.80 5.68 -36.43
C LYS A 145 2.84 5.47 -35.33
N LEU A 146 2.84 4.29 -34.73
CA LEU A 146 3.94 3.80 -33.92
C LEU A 146 5.16 3.83 -34.83
N THR A 147 5.89 4.93 -34.74
CA THR A 147 7.14 5.09 -35.45
C THR A 147 8.11 4.22 -34.67
N ALA A 148 8.57 3.14 -35.31
CA ALA A 148 9.50 2.21 -34.68
C ALA A 148 10.71 3.01 -34.13
N PRO A 149 11.14 2.76 -32.88
CA PRO A 149 12.25 3.47 -32.27
C PRO A 149 13.60 2.94 -32.77
N ASP A 150 13.80 2.91 -34.10
CA ASP A 150 14.97 2.28 -34.71
C ASP A 150 16.08 3.27 -35.12
N GLU A 151 16.00 4.55 -34.72
CA GLU A 151 16.97 5.54 -35.22
C GLU A 151 17.33 6.70 -34.27
N MET A 152 17.42 6.48 -32.96
CA MET A 152 17.84 7.55 -32.02
C MET A 152 19.06 7.23 -31.13
N MET A 153 19.83 6.18 -31.43
CA MET A 153 21.03 5.81 -30.65
C MET A 153 22.37 6.23 -31.26
N LYS A 154 22.46 7.33 -32.03
CA LYS A 154 23.76 7.72 -32.65
C LYS A 154 24.40 9.01 -32.14
N ASP A 155 23.70 9.89 -31.43
CA ASP A 155 24.27 11.20 -31.06
C ASP A 155 24.23 11.53 -29.56
N SER A 156 24.70 10.62 -28.69
CA SER A 156 25.09 11.00 -27.33
C SER A 156 26.48 10.47 -26.98
N VAL A 157 27.47 10.83 -27.80
CA VAL A 157 28.89 10.81 -27.45
C VAL A 157 29.32 12.26 -27.27
N VAL A 158 30.02 12.51 -26.16
CA VAL A 158 30.66 13.77 -25.72
C VAL A 158 29.76 14.82 -25.05
N ARG A 159 29.69 14.76 -23.72
CA ARG A 159 29.83 15.92 -22.81
C ARG A 159 30.42 15.40 -21.51
N GLU A 160 31.74 15.46 -21.42
CA GLU A 160 32.45 16.45 -20.59
C GLU A 160 32.42 16.03 -19.12
N ALA A 161 33.49 15.31 -18.76
CA ALA A 161 34.01 15.28 -17.41
C ALA A 161 34.31 16.71 -16.96
N HIS A 162 33.78 17.16 -15.82
CA HIS A 162 34.27 18.32 -15.06
C HIS A 162 33.81 18.23 -13.60
N GLY A 163 34.79 18.36 -12.69
CA GLY A 163 34.67 18.73 -11.28
C GLY A 163 34.19 17.61 -10.35
N ASP A 164 35.03 16.98 -9.52
CA ASP A 164 35.74 17.58 -8.37
C ASP A 164 34.84 18.51 -7.54
N GLU A 165 34.33 17.98 -6.44
CA GLU A 165 34.48 18.62 -5.13
C GLU A 165 34.13 17.60 -4.04
N GLU A 166 35.19 17.10 -3.42
CA GLU A 166 35.14 16.42 -2.13
C GLU A 166 34.51 17.38 -1.11
N MET A 167 33.36 17.01 -0.55
CA MET A 167 32.83 17.66 0.64
C MET A 167 33.14 16.78 1.84
N GLU A 168 34.39 16.84 2.26
CA GLU A 168 34.85 16.44 3.58
C GLU A 168 34.20 17.40 4.59
N VAL A 169 33.19 16.92 5.33
CA VAL A 169 32.61 17.68 6.44
C VAL A 169 32.83 16.89 7.73
N ASP A 170 34.00 17.13 8.31
CA ASP A 170 34.41 16.82 9.67
C ASP A 170 33.60 17.65 10.69
N ILE A 171 32.37 17.23 11.02
CA ILE A 171 31.54 17.86 12.07
C ILE A 171 30.61 16.71 12.55
N ILE A 172 30.70 16.00 13.69
CA ILE A 172 30.96 16.34 15.10
C ILE A 172 31.33 15.03 15.83
N LYS A 173 32.56 14.90 16.34
CA LYS A 173 32.83 14.10 17.54
C LYS A 173 32.70 15.05 18.73
N GLN A 174 31.49 15.16 19.28
CA GLN A 174 31.32 15.71 20.62
C GLN A 174 31.26 14.53 21.58
N GLU A 175 32.37 14.43 22.32
CA GLU A 175 32.41 13.94 23.68
C GLU A 175 31.10 14.29 24.41
N PHE A 176 30.38 13.28 24.88
CA PHE A 176 29.69 13.43 26.16
C PHE A 176 30.18 12.33 27.09
N VAL A 177 30.97 12.83 28.03
CA VAL A 177 31.61 12.18 29.16
C VAL A 177 30.56 11.58 30.09
N SER A 178 30.82 10.34 30.48
CA SER A 178 30.64 9.72 31.79
C SER A 178 29.67 10.37 32.79
N GLU A 179 28.60 9.65 33.12
CA GLU A 179 28.03 9.65 34.48
C GLU A 179 27.78 8.19 34.94
N GLU A 180 28.87 7.57 35.39
CA GLU A 180 28.86 6.45 36.32
C GLU A 180 29.02 7.05 37.72
N THR A 181 27.93 7.21 38.50
CA THR A 181 28.01 7.23 39.97
C THR A 181 26.70 6.73 40.58
N ALA A 182 26.77 5.48 41.06
CA ALA A 182 26.32 5.00 42.36
C ALA A 182 25.14 5.70 43.07
N THR A 183 24.10 4.92 43.37
CA THR A 183 23.43 4.99 44.68
C THR A 183 23.12 3.58 45.18
N ASN A 184 23.61 3.33 46.40
CA ASN A 184 23.29 2.23 47.30
C ASN A 184 21.79 2.04 47.53
#